data_AF-A0A453BS42-F1
#
_entry.id   AF-A0A453BS42-F1
#
_cell.length_a   1.000
_cell.length_b   1.000
_cell.length_c   1.000
_cell.angle_alpha   90.00
_cell.angle_beta   90.00
_cell.angle_gamma   90.00
#
_symmetry.space_group_name_H-M   'P 1'
#
loop_
_entity.id
_entity.type
_entity.pdbx_description
1 polymer ?
#
loop_
_entity_poly.entity_id
_entity_poly.type
_entity_poly.pdbx_seq_one_letter_code
_entity_poly.pdbx_strand_id
1 'polypeptide(L)'
;VFQVHRKFRRAAGEEGGNITAHLAHDVSRRGRLLDAVDVPLGGLGLPTDTGLYYTKIEIGTPPKPFHVQVDTGSDILWVNCITCDKCPHKSGLGIDLMLYDPKGSSSGSTVSCDQPFCAATYGGKLPGCTASLPCEYSVMYGDGSTTTGYFVSDSLQYNQVSGDGQTRYGNGSVTFGCGAQQGGDLGNTNQALDGIIGFGQSNTSMLSQLAAAGKVKKIFSHCLDTITGGGIFAIGEVVQPKMKSTPLIPNMPHYNVKLKSIDVGGTALQLPSHIFETGEKKGTIIDSGTTLTYLPELVYKEVMAKVCQKALSLFFRCNAGMLSFPLLIFLSQL
;
A
#
# COMPACT_ATOMS: atom_id res chain seq x y z
N VAL A 1 21.23 -33.37 8.50
CA VAL A 1 19.79 -33.18 8.23
C VAL A 1 19.13 -32.75 9.53
N PHE A 2 18.78 -31.47 9.67
CA PHE A 2 18.19 -30.96 10.91
C PHE A 2 16.74 -31.45 11.03
N GLN A 3 16.46 -32.20 12.09
CA GLN A 3 15.13 -32.64 12.46
C GLN A 3 14.33 -31.46 13.01
N VAL A 4 13.20 -31.16 12.39
CA VAL A 4 12.23 -30.17 12.89
C VAL A 4 11.33 -30.85 13.92
N HIS A 5 11.30 -30.35 15.15
CA HIS A 5 10.35 -30.77 16.16
C HIS A 5 9.17 -29.80 16.24
N ARG A 6 7.95 -30.33 16.10
CA ARG A 6 6.71 -29.57 16.33
C ARG A 6 6.62 -29.21 17.82
N LYS A 7 6.36 -27.93 18.11
CA LYS A 7 6.22 -27.37 19.46
C LYS A 7 5.01 -27.94 20.24
N PHE A 8 4.08 -28.60 19.56
CA PHE A 8 2.93 -29.25 20.20
C PHE A 8 2.83 -30.71 19.73
N ARG A 9 2.93 -31.63 20.70
CA ARG A 9 2.68 -33.07 20.48
C ARG A 9 1.18 -33.26 20.27
N ARG A 10 0.78 -33.90 19.18
CA ARG A 10 -0.53 -34.57 19.11
C ARG A 10 -0.51 -35.69 20.15
N ALA A 11 -1.38 -35.62 21.15
CA ALA A 11 -1.73 -36.82 21.90
C ALA A 11 -2.44 -37.78 20.93
N ALA A 12 -2.04 -39.05 20.93
CA ALA A 12 -2.68 -40.06 20.10
C ALA A 12 -4.08 -40.33 20.68
N GLY A 13 -5.13 -39.89 19.98
CA GLY A 13 -6.51 -40.25 20.31
C GLY A 13 -7.57 -39.15 20.22
N GLU A 14 -7.23 -37.87 20.00
CA GLU A 14 -8.26 -36.82 19.88
C GLU A 14 -8.62 -36.50 18.42
N GLU A 15 -9.90 -36.72 18.10
CA GLU A 15 -10.54 -36.19 16.90
C GLU A 15 -10.43 -34.67 16.83
N GLY A 16 -10.16 -34.17 15.63
CA GLY A 16 -10.39 -32.77 15.18
C GLY A 16 -10.23 -31.69 16.25
N GLY A 17 -9.00 -31.24 16.49
CA GLY A 17 -8.74 -30.02 17.26
C GLY A 17 -9.68 -28.91 16.81
N ASN A 18 -10.54 -28.48 17.73
CA ASN A 18 -11.70 -27.64 17.47
C ASN A 18 -11.23 -26.35 16.78
N ILE A 19 -11.41 -26.28 15.45
CA ILE A 19 -11.05 -25.13 14.61
C ILE A 19 -11.64 -23.84 15.20
N THR A 20 -12.81 -23.96 15.80
CA THR A 20 -13.51 -22.87 16.50
C THR A 20 -12.77 -22.39 17.74
N ALA A 21 -12.06 -23.26 18.46
CA ALA A 21 -11.24 -22.88 19.60
C ALA A 21 -9.93 -22.20 19.16
N HIS A 22 -9.35 -22.62 18.03
CA HIS A 22 -8.19 -21.94 17.43
C HIS A 22 -8.57 -20.58 16.83
N LEU A 23 -9.72 -20.49 16.16
CA LEU A 23 -10.31 -19.23 15.68
C LEU A 23 -10.64 -18.30 16.85
N ALA A 24 -11.30 -18.80 17.91
CA ALA A 24 -11.61 -18.00 19.09
C ALA A 24 -10.34 -17.54 19.85
N HIS A 25 -9.31 -18.38 19.90
CA HIS A 25 -8.01 -18.03 20.46
C HIS A 25 -7.31 -16.93 19.63
N ASP A 26 -7.32 -17.04 18.30
CA ASP A 26 -6.75 -16.02 17.42
C ASP A 26 -7.57 -14.72 17.42
N VAL A 27 -8.91 -14.79 17.49
CA VAL A 27 -9.80 -13.64 17.66
C VAL A 27 -9.54 -12.97 19.02
N SER A 28 -9.42 -13.73 20.11
CA SER A 28 -9.08 -13.19 21.43
C SER A 28 -7.68 -12.58 21.49
N ARG A 29 -6.72 -13.10 20.70
CA ARG A 29 -5.38 -12.52 20.58
C ARG A 29 -5.40 -11.24 19.75
N ARG A 30 -6.16 -11.19 18.64
CA ARG A 30 -6.37 -9.98 17.83
C ARG A 30 -7.07 -8.87 18.62
N GLY A 31 -8.12 -9.20 19.38
CA GLY A 31 -8.80 -8.24 20.25
C GLY A 31 -7.86 -7.59 21.27
N ARG A 32 -6.98 -8.35 21.92
CA ARG A 32 -6.02 -7.76 22.88
C ARG A 32 -4.89 -6.93 22.24
N LEU A 33 -4.78 -6.86 20.91
CA LEU A 33 -3.61 -6.33 20.21
C LEU A 33 -3.79 -4.93 19.59
N LEU A 34 -5.02 -4.46 19.37
CA LEU A 34 -5.26 -3.30 18.49
C LEU A 34 -6.34 -2.35 19.03
N ASP A 35 -6.00 -1.06 19.05
CA ASP A 35 -6.94 0.06 19.00
C ASP A 35 -6.86 0.61 17.55
N ALA A 36 -7.34 -0.18 16.58
CA ALA A 36 -7.04 0.02 15.17
C ALA A 36 -8.21 -0.29 14.21
N VAL A 37 -8.00 -0.07 12.93
CA VAL A 37 -8.91 -0.41 11.82
C VAL A 37 -8.25 -1.55 11.05
N ASP A 38 -8.77 -2.77 11.10
CA ASP A 38 -8.22 -3.87 10.29
C ASP A 38 -8.84 -3.89 8.90
N VAL A 39 -7.95 -3.84 7.92
CA VAL A 39 -8.25 -3.82 6.50
C VAL A 39 -7.65 -5.10 5.91
N PRO A 40 -8.46 -6.15 5.67
CA PRO A 40 -7.96 -7.42 5.14
C PRO A 40 -7.39 -7.19 3.74
N LEU A 41 -6.23 -7.78 3.48
CA LEU A 41 -5.58 -7.69 2.18
C LEU A 41 -5.82 -8.96 1.36
N GLY A 42 -6.13 -8.77 0.09
CA GLY A 42 -5.97 -9.76 -0.96
C GLY A 42 -4.68 -9.53 -1.76
N GLY A 43 -4.44 -10.41 -2.73
CA GLY A 43 -3.27 -10.33 -3.62
C GLY A 43 -2.05 -11.08 -3.09
N LEU A 44 -0.96 -11.02 -3.85
CA LEU A 44 0.28 -11.73 -3.58
C LEU A 44 1.46 -10.92 -4.11
N GLY A 45 2.46 -10.65 -3.27
CA GLY A 45 3.64 -9.87 -3.65
C GLY A 45 4.66 -10.58 -4.54
N LEU A 46 4.26 -11.62 -5.28
CA LEU A 46 5.13 -12.32 -6.24
C LEU A 46 4.96 -11.72 -7.65
N PRO A 47 6.04 -11.31 -8.34
CA PRO A 47 5.96 -10.77 -9.71
C PRO A 47 5.40 -11.76 -10.73
N THR A 48 5.48 -13.06 -10.44
CA THR A 48 4.94 -14.14 -11.29
C THR A 48 3.45 -14.39 -11.06
N ASP A 49 2.83 -13.66 -10.14
CA ASP A 49 1.41 -13.79 -9.76
C ASP A 49 0.77 -12.39 -9.84
N THR A 50 0.06 -11.96 -8.79
CA THR A 50 -0.65 -10.69 -8.71
C THR A 50 0.30 -9.49 -8.65
N GLY A 51 1.48 -9.65 -8.05
CA GLY A 51 2.48 -8.59 -7.92
C GLY A 51 2.11 -7.44 -6.97
N LEU A 52 0.92 -7.43 -6.37
CA LEU A 52 0.45 -6.33 -5.52
C LEU A 52 -0.43 -6.84 -4.38
N TYR A 53 -0.68 -5.96 -3.41
CA TYR A 53 -1.67 -6.16 -2.36
C TYR A 53 -2.80 -5.15 -2.52
N TYR A 54 -4.03 -5.63 -2.37
CA TYR A 54 -5.22 -4.80 -2.49
C TYR A 54 -6.17 -5.02 -1.33
N THR A 55 -7.08 -4.09 -1.14
CA THR A 55 -8.15 -4.22 -0.16
C THR A 55 -9.48 -3.73 -0.73
N LYS A 56 -10.56 -3.95 0.01
CA LYS A 56 -11.90 -3.48 -0.33
C LYS A 56 -12.28 -2.32 0.59
N ILE A 57 -12.64 -1.20 -0.01
CA ILE A 57 -13.26 -0.05 0.67
C ILE A 57 -14.67 0.16 0.13
N GLU A 58 -15.49 0.92 0.86
CA GLU A 58 -16.85 1.25 0.41
C GLU A 58 -17.02 2.77 0.31
N ILE A 59 -17.47 3.24 -0.85
CA ILE A 59 -17.62 4.67 -1.15
C ILE A 59 -19.08 4.95 -1.52
N GLY A 60 -19.60 6.06 -1.02
CA GLY A 60 -20.88 6.63 -1.43
C GLY A 60 -22.06 6.35 -0.49
N THR A 61 -23.19 6.94 -0.85
CA THR A 61 -24.49 6.72 -0.18
C THR A 61 -25.57 6.46 -1.25
N PRO A 62 -26.01 5.19 -1.46
CA PRO A 62 -25.63 4.00 -0.69
C PRO A 62 -24.19 3.54 -0.94
N PRO A 63 -23.57 2.82 0.02
CA PRO A 63 -22.17 2.38 -0.10
C PRO A 63 -21.98 1.37 -1.23
N LYS A 64 -20.95 1.56 -2.04
CA LYS A 64 -20.55 0.63 -3.10
C LYS A 64 -19.11 0.16 -2.89
N PRO A 65 -18.81 -1.14 -3.10
CA PRO A 65 -17.47 -1.68 -2.87
C PRO A 65 -16.51 -1.33 -4.01
N PHE A 66 -15.26 -1.03 -3.66
CA PHE A 66 -14.15 -0.80 -4.57
C PHE A 66 -12.91 -1.55 -4.09
N HIS A 67 -12.27 -2.30 -4.98
CA HIS A 67 -10.99 -2.97 -4.78
C HIS A 67 -9.86 -2.02 -5.15
N VAL A 68 -9.02 -1.68 -4.19
CA VAL A 68 -7.96 -0.67 -4.35
C VAL A 68 -6.62 -1.23 -3.93
N GLN A 69 -5.57 -0.94 -4.71
CA GLN A 69 -4.20 -1.29 -4.36
C GLN A 69 -3.74 -0.48 -3.15
N VAL A 70 -3.08 -1.12 -2.19
CA VAL A 70 -2.55 -0.45 -1.01
C VAL A 70 -1.13 0.03 -1.27
N ASP A 71 -0.96 1.35 -1.31
CA ASP A 71 0.27 1.98 -1.77
C ASP A 71 0.77 3.02 -0.77
N THR A 72 1.89 2.75 -0.09
CA THR A 72 2.56 3.73 0.79
C THR A 72 3.51 4.66 0.04
N GLY A 73 3.75 4.42 -1.25
CA GLY A 73 4.56 5.22 -2.15
C GLY A 73 3.81 6.41 -2.75
N SER A 74 2.48 6.43 -2.75
CA SER A 74 1.66 7.56 -3.24
C SER A 74 0.71 8.13 -2.19
N ASP A 75 0.26 9.37 -2.41
CA ASP A 75 -0.59 10.09 -1.45
C ASP A 75 -2.09 9.88 -1.69
N ILE A 76 -2.55 9.95 -2.93
CA ILE A 76 -3.97 10.16 -3.24
C ILE A 76 -4.71 8.82 -3.32
N LEU A 77 -5.87 8.72 -2.65
CA LEU A 77 -6.89 7.72 -3.01
C LEU A 77 -7.52 8.15 -4.34
N TRP A 78 -7.62 7.25 -5.30
CA TRP A 78 -8.42 7.46 -6.50
C TRP A 78 -9.09 6.16 -6.95
N VAL A 79 -10.21 6.30 -7.64
CA VAL A 79 -10.95 5.20 -8.27
C VAL A 79 -11.37 5.57 -9.69
N ASN A 80 -11.51 4.59 -10.57
CA ASN A 80 -11.97 4.78 -11.93
C ASN A 80 -13.42 5.29 -11.94
N CYS A 81 -13.69 6.33 -12.71
CA CYS A 81 -15.02 6.92 -12.81
C CYS A 81 -15.79 6.44 -14.04
N ILE A 82 -17.12 6.58 -14.00
CA ILE A 82 -17.99 6.18 -15.11
C ILE A 82 -17.70 6.92 -16.44
N THR A 83 -17.06 8.08 -16.37
CA THR A 83 -16.68 8.89 -17.54
C THR A 83 -15.30 8.52 -18.09
N CYS A 84 -14.67 7.47 -17.55
CA CYS A 84 -13.30 7.15 -17.90
C CYS A 84 -13.19 6.44 -19.24
N ASP A 85 -12.25 6.90 -20.07
CA ASP A 85 -12.09 6.46 -21.47
C ASP A 85 -11.16 5.23 -21.59
N LYS A 86 -10.07 5.21 -20.81
CA LYS A 86 -8.98 4.21 -20.93
C LYS A 86 -8.77 3.42 -19.64
N CYS A 87 -9.84 2.98 -19.01
CA CYS A 87 -9.79 2.18 -17.79
C CYS A 87 -10.21 0.74 -18.05
N PRO A 88 -9.68 -0.20 -17.27
CA PRO A 88 -10.11 -1.58 -17.33
C PRO A 88 -11.56 -1.70 -16.85
N HIS A 89 -12.37 -2.42 -17.62
CA HIS A 89 -13.74 -2.83 -17.23
C HIS A 89 -13.80 -4.28 -16.74
N LYS A 90 -12.69 -5.00 -16.79
CA LYS A 90 -12.54 -6.38 -16.32
C LYS A 90 -11.19 -6.55 -15.65
N SER A 91 -11.14 -7.42 -14.65
CA SER A 91 -9.90 -7.81 -13.99
C SER A 91 -9.55 -9.26 -14.28
N GLY A 92 -8.30 -9.50 -14.67
CA GLY A 92 -7.69 -10.83 -14.76
C GLY A 92 -7.52 -11.51 -13.41
N LEU A 93 -7.75 -10.78 -12.30
CA LEU A 93 -7.79 -11.32 -10.94
C LEU A 93 -9.14 -11.95 -10.57
N GLY A 94 -10.11 -11.96 -11.49
CA GLY A 94 -11.46 -12.45 -11.22
C GLY A 94 -12.29 -11.51 -10.35
N ILE A 95 -11.91 -10.23 -10.29
CA ILE A 95 -12.61 -9.17 -9.57
C ILE A 95 -13.59 -8.47 -10.50
N ASP A 96 -14.83 -8.31 -10.05
CA ASP A 96 -15.81 -7.44 -10.69
C ASP A 96 -15.45 -5.98 -10.39
N LEU A 97 -15.06 -5.25 -11.44
CA LEU A 97 -14.67 -3.84 -11.32
C LEU A 97 -15.89 -2.93 -11.23
N MET A 98 -15.79 -1.94 -10.35
CA MET A 98 -16.78 -0.90 -10.09
C MET A 98 -16.25 0.45 -10.57
N LEU A 99 -17.09 1.17 -11.34
CA LEU A 99 -16.82 2.55 -11.72
C LEU A 99 -17.58 3.50 -10.80
N TYR A 100 -16.88 4.48 -10.24
CA TYR A 100 -17.50 5.50 -9.40
C TYR A 100 -18.35 6.45 -10.22
N ASP A 101 -19.61 6.62 -9.79
CA ASP A 101 -20.55 7.58 -10.36
C ASP A 101 -20.81 8.70 -9.34
N PRO A 102 -20.26 9.91 -9.57
CA PRO A 102 -20.52 11.05 -8.69
C PRO A 102 -22.01 11.39 -8.53
N LYS A 103 -22.84 11.12 -9.55
CA LYS A 103 -24.29 11.38 -9.51
C LYS A 103 -25.06 10.23 -8.86
N GLY A 104 -24.43 9.05 -8.77
CA GLY A 104 -25.01 7.85 -8.18
C GLY A 104 -24.90 7.78 -6.66
N SER A 105 -24.32 8.80 -6.02
CA SER A 105 -24.16 8.91 -4.57
C SER A 105 -24.79 10.19 -4.05
N SER A 106 -25.68 10.08 -3.07
CA SER A 106 -26.33 11.25 -2.44
C SER A 106 -25.40 12.08 -1.56
N SER A 107 -24.24 11.53 -1.17
CA SER A 107 -23.18 12.23 -0.43
C SER A 107 -22.01 12.68 -1.32
N GLY A 108 -22.06 12.35 -2.62
CA GLY A 108 -21.03 12.69 -3.58
C GLY A 108 -21.11 14.15 -4.03
N SER A 109 -19.96 14.80 -4.14
CA SER A 109 -19.86 16.17 -4.66
C SER A 109 -18.53 16.39 -5.37
N THR A 110 -18.55 17.15 -6.46
CA THR A 110 -17.32 17.54 -7.16
C THR A 110 -16.60 18.63 -6.37
N VAL A 111 -15.29 18.50 -6.23
CA VAL A 111 -14.45 19.55 -5.66
C VAL A 111 -14.15 20.57 -6.75
N SER A 112 -14.65 21.80 -6.58
CA SER A 112 -14.32 22.89 -7.49
C SER A 112 -12.92 23.41 -7.24
N CYS A 113 -12.33 23.99 -8.28
CA CYS A 113 -10.96 24.48 -8.27
C CYS A 113 -10.72 25.50 -7.13
N ASP A 114 -11.68 26.37 -6.86
CA ASP A 114 -11.56 27.43 -5.86
C ASP A 114 -11.70 26.95 -4.41
N GLN A 115 -11.99 25.67 -4.18
CA GLN A 115 -12.10 25.12 -2.84
C GLN A 115 -10.74 25.01 -2.13
N PRO A 116 -10.72 25.10 -0.79
CA PRO A 116 -9.49 25.04 0.00
C PRO A 116 -8.67 23.77 -0.24
N PHE A 117 -9.34 22.63 -0.48
CA PHE A 117 -8.65 21.36 -0.78
C PHE A 117 -7.78 21.49 -2.02
N CYS A 118 -8.31 22.08 -3.10
CA CYS A 118 -7.56 22.24 -4.34
C CYS A 118 -6.34 23.15 -4.16
N ALA A 119 -6.54 24.29 -3.49
CA ALA A 119 -5.44 25.20 -3.19
C ALA A 119 -4.36 24.55 -2.32
N ALA A 120 -4.74 23.72 -1.35
CA ALA A 120 -3.79 22.98 -0.51
C ALA A 120 -3.00 21.94 -1.31
N THR A 121 -3.65 21.23 -2.23
CA THR A 121 -3.01 20.24 -3.12
C THR A 121 -1.92 20.88 -4.00
N TYR A 122 -2.15 22.10 -4.48
CA TYR A 122 -1.26 22.79 -5.42
C TYR A 122 -0.37 23.88 -4.79
N GLY A 123 -0.32 23.96 -3.46
CA GLY A 123 0.52 24.93 -2.75
C GLY A 123 0.07 26.39 -2.91
N GLY A 124 -1.19 26.63 -3.27
CA GLY A 124 -1.75 27.96 -3.43
C GLY A 124 -2.97 27.99 -4.35
N LYS A 125 -3.64 29.14 -4.41
CA LYS A 125 -4.76 29.36 -5.34
C LYS A 125 -4.23 29.39 -6.77
N LEU A 126 -4.74 28.49 -7.62
CA LEU A 126 -4.40 28.45 -9.03
C LEU A 126 -4.92 29.71 -9.75
N PRO A 127 -4.16 30.34 -10.67
CA PRO A 127 -4.66 31.44 -11.50
C PRO A 127 -5.83 31.01 -12.38
N GLY A 128 -6.85 31.86 -12.54
CA GLY A 128 -8.02 31.55 -13.39
C GLY A 128 -9.01 30.53 -12.81
N CYS A 129 -8.77 30.10 -11.58
CA CYS A 129 -9.54 29.09 -10.87
C CYS A 129 -10.89 29.64 -10.37
N THR A 130 -11.99 29.02 -10.82
CA THR A 130 -13.37 29.41 -10.50
C THR A 130 -14.19 28.23 -9.98
N ALA A 131 -15.32 28.51 -9.34
CA ALA A 131 -16.27 27.50 -8.85
C ALA A 131 -16.86 26.61 -9.96
N SER A 132 -16.81 27.04 -11.22
CA SER A 132 -17.30 26.27 -12.36
C SER A 132 -16.29 25.26 -12.91
N LEU A 133 -15.02 25.36 -12.51
CA LEU A 133 -13.97 24.46 -12.95
C LEU A 133 -13.74 23.36 -11.90
N PRO A 134 -13.62 22.09 -12.30
CA PRO A 134 -13.26 21.03 -11.36
C PRO A 134 -11.82 21.20 -10.90
N CYS A 135 -11.52 20.73 -9.69
CA CYS A 135 -10.13 20.58 -9.24
C CYS A 135 -9.54 19.34 -9.90
N GLU A 136 -8.82 19.52 -11.01
CA GLU A 136 -8.18 18.41 -11.72
C GLU A 136 -7.02 17.82 -10.91
N TYR A 137 -6.60 16.59 -11.26
CA TYR A 137 -5.39 15.96 -10.74
C TYR A 137 -4.69 15.14 -11.82
N SER A 138 -3.37 14.99 -11.68
CA SER A 138 -2.54 14.11 -12.49
C SER A 138 -1.47 13.47 -11.62
N VAL A 139 -1.35 12.15 -11.70
CA VAL A 139 -0.31 11.37 -11.02
C VAL A 139 0.45 10.54 -12.05
N MET A 140 1.77 10.51 -11.90
CA MET A 140 2.67 9.64 -12.64
C MET A 140 3.41 8.74 -11.64
N TYR A 141 3.34 7.43 -11.86
CA TYR A 141 3.99 6.43 -11.03
C TYR A 141 5.39 6.10 -11.55
N GLY A 142 6.21 5.46 -10.70
CA GLY A 142 7.60 5.14 -11.02
C GLY A 142 7.78 4.13 -12.16
N ASP A 143 6.75 3.34 -12.46
CA ASP A 143 6.67 2.42 -13.62
C ASP A 143 6.32 3.15 -14.94
N GLY A 144 6.02 4.45 -14.89
CA GLY A 144 5.57 5.25 -16.03
C GLY A 144 4.05 5.24 -16.25
N SER A 145 3.30 4.52 -15.42
CA SER A 145 1.83 4.54 -15.46
C SER A 145 1.31 5.91 -15.01
N THR A 146 0.15 6.29 -15.53
CA THR A 146 -0.45 7.61 -15.23
C THR A 146 -1.93 7.51 -14.96
N THR A 147 -2.42 8.38 -14.08
CA THR A 147 -3.84 8.60 -13.84
C THR A 147 -4.14 10.09 -13.88
N THR A 148 -5.19 10.48 -14.61
CA THR A 148 -5.67 11.86 -14.65
C THR A 148 -7.18 11.90 -14.43
N GLY A 149 -7.66 12.99 -13.84
CA GLY A 149 -9.07 13.15 -13.53
C GLY A 149 -9.33 14.40 -12.71
N TYR A 150 -10.34 14.35 -11.86
CA TYR A 150 -10.71 15.45 -10.97
C TYR A 150 -11.05 14.95 -9.57
N PHE A 151 -10.95 15.83 -8.58
CA PHE A 151 -11.28 15.49 -7.20
C PHE A 151 -12.80 15.54 -6.95
N VAL A 152 -13.25 14.58 -6.16
CA VAL A 152 -14.61 14.48 -5.63
C VAL A 152 -14.53 14.21 -4.13
N SER A 153 -15.52 14.69 -3.38
CA SER A 153 -15.69 14.35 -1.97
C SER A 153 -16.91 13.46 -1.81
N ASP A 154 -16.76 12.37 -1.07
CA ASP A 154 -17.86 11.46 -0.74
C ASP A 154 -17.62 10.79 0.63
N SER A 155 -18.62 10.05 1.09
CA SER A 155 -18.55 9.19 2.27
C SER A 155 -17.71 7.95 1.96
N LEU A 156 -16.71 7.69 2.81
CA LEU A 156 -15.93 6.47 2.83
C LEU A 156 -16.29 5.67 4.09
N GLN A 157 -16.62 4.40 3.90
CA GLN A 157 -16.81 3.43 4.96
C GLN A 157 -15.64 2.44 4.99
N TYR A 158 -15.20 2.13 6.21
CA TYR A 158 -14.10 1.22 6.46
C TYR A 158 -14.35 0.39 7.72
N ASN A 159 -13.75 -0.79 7.78
CA ASN A 159 -13.92 -1.73 8.88
C ASN A 159 -13.01 -1.38 10.06
N GLN A 160 -13.54 -0.76 11.10
CA GLN A 160 -12.83 -0.50 12.36
C GLN A 160 -12.85 -1.75 13.24
N VAL A 161 -11.71 -2.17 13.81
CA VAL A 161 -11.66 -3.31 14.74
C VAL A 161 -11.28 -2.81 16.12
N SER A 162 -12.28 -2.73 17.00
CA SER A 162 -12.01 -2.37 18.40
C SER A 162 -11.29 -3.49 19.13
N GLY A 163 -10.52 -3.15 20.17
CA GLY A 163 -9.79 -4.11 21.01
C GLY A 163 -10.65 -5.11 21.80
N ASP A 164 -11.96 -5.16 21.51
CA ASP A 164 -12.92 -6.17 21.95
C ASP A 164 -13.10 -7.30 20.89
N GLY A 165 -12.39 -7.22 19.76
CA GLY A 165 -12.50 -8.18 18.65
C GLY A 165 -13.77 -8.01 17.82
N GLN A 166 -14.51 -6.91 17.98
CA GLN A 166 -15.67 -6.57 17.17
C GLN A 166 -15.27 -5.65 16.02
N THR A 167 -15.75 -5.96 14.83
CA THR A 167 -15.65 -5.07 13.67
C THR A 167 -16.85 -4.11 13.66
N ARG A 168 -16.59 -2.81 13.74
CA ARG A 168 -17.57 -1.73 13.57
C ARG A 168 -17.29 -0.99 12.27
N TYR A 169 -18.32 -0.40 11.68
CA TYR A 169 -18.11 0.46 10.51
C TYR A 169 -17.71 1.86 10.97
N GLY A 170 -16.52 2.29 10.59
CA GLY A 170 -16.12 3.69 10.63
C GLY A 170 -16.62 4.40 9.38
N ASN A 171 -16.98 5.67 9.52
CA ASN A 171 -17.33 6.53 8.39
C ASN A 171 -16.60 7.89 8.47
N GLY A 172 -16.30 8.43 7.30
CA GLY A 172 -15.71 9.76 7.16
C GLY A 172 -15.92 10.31 5.77
N SER A 173 -16.05 11.62 5.65
CA SER A 173 -15.96 12.27 4.34
C SER A 173 -14.50 12.36 3.94
N VAL A 174 -14.19 11.94 2.72
CA VAL A 174 -12.86 12.01 2.14
C VAL A 174 -12.94 12.58 0.73
N THR A 175 -11.93 13.35 0.36
CA THR A 175 -11.69 13.81 -1.01
C THR A 175 -10.72 12.87 -1.70
N PHE A 176 -11.10 12.39 -2.88
CA PHE A 176 -10.35 11.41 -3.65
C PHE A 176 -10.44 11.70 -5.15
N GLY A 177 -9.54 11.10 -5.92
CA GLY A 177 -9.50 11.22 -7.37
C GLY A 177 -10.60 10.40 -8.05
N CYS A 178 -11.39 11.06 -8.87
CA CYS A 178 -12.26 10.46 -9.86
C CYS A 178 -11.47 10.32 -11.17
N GLY A 179 -10.90 9.14 -11.40
CA GLY A 179 -10.01 8.87 -12.53
C GLY A 179 -10.78 8.87 -13.84
N ALA A 180 -10.41 9.76 -14.76
CA ALA A 180 -11.02 9.93 -16.08
C ALA A 180 -10.18 9.30 -17.20
N GLN A 181 -8.87 9.11 -16.99
CA GLN A 181 -8.01 8.44 -17.94
C GLN A 181 -6.87 7.72 -17.22
N GLN A 182 -6.66 6.47 -17.59
CA GLN A 182 -5.50 5.69 -17.15
C GLN A 182 -4.54 5.47 -18.32
N GLY A 183 -3.25 5.46 -18.02
CA GLY A 183 -2.18 5.22 -18.98
C GLY A 183 -1.14 4.24 -18.43
N GLY A 184 -0.41 3.59 -19.32
CA GLY A 184 0.53 2.53 -18.94
C GLY A 184 -0.20 1.29 -18.42
N ASP A 185 0.35 0.66 -17.39
CA ASP A 185 -0.15 -0.60 -16.86
C ASP A 185 -1.48 -0.45 -16.11
N LEU A 186 -1.83 0.76 -15.67
CA LEU A 186 -3.13 1.05 -15.05
C LEU A 186 -4.32 0.91 -16.02
N GLY A 187 -4.08 0.98 -17.33
CA GLY A 187 -5.10 0.73 -18.35
C GLY A 187 -5.27 -0.75 -18.70
N ASN A 188 -4.35 -1.62 -18.25
CA ASN A 188 -4.34 -3.04 -18.60
C ASN A 188 -5.31 -3.84 -17.74
N THR A 189 -5.89 -4.91 -18.30
CA THR A 189 -6.88 -5.74 -17.60
C THR A 189 -6.27 -6.86 -16.76
N ASN A 190 -5.00 -7.21 -16.93
CA ASN A 190 -4.40 -8.42 -16.34
C ASN A 190 -4.45 -8.44 -14.81
N GLN A 191 -4.14 -7.32 -14.17
CA GLN A 191 -4.11 -7.16 -12.71
C GLN A 191 -4.96 -5.96 -12.28
N ALA A 192 -5.99 -5.64 -13.06
CA ALA A 192 -6.79 -4.44 -12.86
C ALA A 192 -7.50 -4.43 -11.50
N LEU A 193 -7.55 -3.25 -10.91
CA LEU A 193 -8.30 -2.91 -9.71
C LEU A 193 -9.13 -1.65 -9.98
N ASP A 194 -10.02 -1.31 -9.07
CA ASP A 194 -10.86 -0.13 -9.19
C ASP A 194 -10.07 1.18 -8.99
N GLY A 195 -8.91 1.09 -8.34
CA GLY A 195 -7.98 2.21 -8.20
C GLY A 195 -6.87 1.94 -7.19
N ILE A 196 -6.33 2.99 -6.59
CA ILE A 196 -5.22 2.93 -5.61
C ILE A 196 -5.60 3.76 -4.39
N ILE A 197 -5.35 3.20 -3.20
CA ILE A 197 -5.44 3.91 -1.93
C ILE A 197 -4.03 4.29 -1.45
N GLY A 198 -3.67 5.55 -1.66
CA GLY A 198 -2.42 6.14 -1.20
C GLY A 198 -2.39 6.33 0.33
N PHE A 199 -1.30 5.86 0.95
CA PHE A 199 -0.99 6.01 2.37
C PHE A 199 0.19 6.95 2.62
N GLY A 200 0.58 7.73 1.61
CA GLY A 200 1.63 8.73 1.67
C GLY A 200 1.40 9.82 2.73
N GLN A 201 2.45 10.60 2.97
CA GLN A 201 2.52 11.52 4.11
C GLN A 201 1.74 12.82 3.90
N SER A 202 1.37 13.14 2.65
CA SER A 202 0.69 14.39 2.31
C SER A 202 -0.65 14.54 3.02
N ASN A 203 -1.07 15.78 3.21
CA ASN A 203 -2.40 16.10 3.75
C ASN A 203 -3.54 15.68 2.81
N THR A 204 -3.25 15.44 1.54
CA THR A 204 -4.22 14.93 0.56
C THR A 204 -4.48 13.44 0.73
N SER A 205 -3.67 12.69 1.49
CA SER A 205 -3.91 11.26 1.68
C SER A 205 -5.15 10.98 2.52
N MET A 206 -5.84 9.88 2.21
CA MET A 206 -7.06 9.48 2.92
C MET A 206 -6.80 9.39 4.44
N LEU A 207 -5.65 8.82 4.82
CA LEU A 207 -5.26 8.72 6.23
C LEU A 207 -5.12 10.09 6.89
N SER A 208 -4.46 11.05 6.24
CA SER A 208 -4.30 12.41 6.75
C SER A 208 -5.64 13.13 6.90
N GLN A 209 -6.54 12.98 5.92
CA GLN A 209 -7.87 13.58 5.97
C GLN A 209 -8.72 13.03 7.13
N LEU A 210 -8.76 11.71 7.29
CA LEU A 210 -9.48 11.06 8.39
C LEU A 210 -8.88 11.41 9.76
N ALA A 211 -7.54 11.52 9.85
CA ALA A 211 -6.88 11.91 11.09
C ALA A 211 -7.14 13.38 11.45
N ALA A 212 -7.14 14.29 10.48
CA ALA A 212 -7.48 15.69 10.68
C ALA A 212 -8.95 15.85 11.14
N ALA A 213 -9.85 14.97 10.69
CA ALA A 213 -11.23 14.90 11.14
C ALA A 213 -11.43 14.20 12.50
N GLY A 214 -10.34 13.76 13.16
CA GLY A 214 -10.39 13.07 14.45
C GLY A 214 -11.00 11.66 14.39
N LYS A 215 -11.09 11.07 13.19
CA LYS A 215 -11.71 9.75 12.99
C LYS A 215 -10.75 8.60 13.27
N VAL A 216 -9.46 8.79 12.96
CA VAL A 216 -8.41 7.78 13.13
C VAL A 216 -7.11 8.45 13.61
N LYS A 217 -6.17 7.66 14.11
CA LYS A 217 -4.80 8.15 14.34
C LYS A 217 -4.03 8.15 13.01
N LYS A 218 -3.14 9.14 12.78
CA LYS A 218 -2.23 9.18 11.62
C LYS A 218 -1.04 8.24 11.82
N ILE A 219 -1.32 6.96 12.02
CA ILE A 219 -0.36 5.88 12.16
C ILE A 219 -1.01 4.61 11.59
N PHE A 220 -0.22 3.78 10.94
CA PHE A 220 -0.68 2.52 10.39
C PHE A 220 0.43 1.49 10.44
N SER A 221 0.07 0.25 10.14
CA SER A 221 1.00 -0.87 10.00
C SER A 221 0.51 -1.81 8.92
N HIS A 222 1.43 -2.56 8.32
CA HIS A 222 1.07 -3.63 7.41
C HIS A 222 1.94 -4.86 7.65
N CYS A 223 1.33 -6.03 7.54
CA CYS A 223 1.96 -7.35 7.59
C CYS A 223 1.50 -8.13 6.37
N LEU A 224 2.40 -8.30 5.41
CA LEU A 224 2.12 -8.83 4.07
C LEU A 224 2.63 -10.27 3.97
N ASP A 225 1.80 -11.19 3.51
CA ASP A 225 2.16 -12.60 3.35
C ASP A 225 2.41 -12.93 1.86
N THR A 226 3.68 -13.10 1.51
CA THR A 226 4.12 -13.45 0.15
C THR A 226 4.10 -14.95 -0.13
N ILE A 227 3.70 -15.79 0.83
CA ILE A 227 3.63 -17.25 0.69
C ILE A 227 2.19 -17.69 0.44
N THR A 228 1.26 -17.27 1.30
CA THR A 228 -0.16 -17.63 1.18
C THR A 228 -1.00 -16.55 0.52
N GLY A 229 -0.44 -15.35 0.36
CA GLY A 229 -1.18 -14.18 -0.12
C GLY A 229 -1.92 -13.44 0.98
N GLY A 230 -2.25 -12.19 0.69
CA GLY A 230 -2.95 -11.29 1.57
C GLY A 230 -2.10 -10.78 2.73
N GLY A 231 -2.77 -10.53 3.86
CA GLY A 231 -2.14 -9.92 5.02
C GLY A 231 -3.09 -9.04 5.80
N ILE A 232 -2.52 -8.26 6.71
CA ILE A 232 -3.24 -7.31 7.54
C ILE A 232 -2.67 -5.93 7.26
N PHE A 233 -3.55 -4.98 6.95
CA PHE A 233 -3.24 -3.57 7.01
C PHE A 233 -4.06 -2.94 8.13
N ALA A 234 -3.43 -2.27 9.07
CA ALA A 234 -4.12 -1.71 10.23
C ALA A 234 -3.87 -0.21 10.36
N ILE A 235 -4.94 0.61 10.44
CA ILE A 235 -4.82 2.04 10.81
C ILE A 235 -4.96 2.16 12.31
N GLY A 236 -3.92 2.62 12.99
CA GLY A 236 -3.83 2.64 14.44
C GLY A 236 -2.49 2.12 14.93
N GLU A 237 -2.38 1.95 16.24
CA GLU A 237 -1.14 1.55 16.88
C GLU A 237 -1.11 0.04 17.09
N VAL A 238 0.00 -0.59 16.67
CA VAL A 238 0.27 -2.00 16.96
C VAL A 238 0.91 -2.11 18.33
N VAL A 239 0.18 -2.70 19.28
CA VAL A 239 0.68 -2.86 20.65
C VAL A 239 1.70 -4.01 20.76
N GLN A 240 1.55 -5.06 19.94
CA GLN A 240 2.47 -6.20 19.88
C GLN A 240 2.59 -6.79 18.46
N PRO A 241 3.73 -7.39 18.10
CA PRO A 241 4.96 -7.53 18.89
C PRO A 241 5.68 -6.19 19.06
N LYS A 242 6.60 -6.11 20.03
CA LYS A 242 7.47 -4.93 20.16
C LYS A 242 8.33 -4.82 18.90
N MET A 243 8.17 -3.72 18.18
CA MET A 243 8.90 -3.45 16.95
C MET A 243 10.20 -2.69 17.22
N LYS A 244 11.21 -2.90 16.37
CA LYS A 244 12.35 -1.99 16.29
C LYS A 244 11.95 -0.77 15.47
N SER A 245 12.40 0.41 15.87
CA SER A 245 12.08 1.67 15.20
C SER A 245 13.32 2.29 14.56
N THR A 246 13.11 2.98 13.44
CA THR A 246 14.08 3.90 12.83
C THR A 246 13.36 5.22 12.56
N PRO A 247 14.01 6.38 12.78
CA PRO A 247 13.37 7.66 12.47
C PRO A 247 13.13 7.79 10.96
N LEU A 248 11.95 8.31 10.61
CA LEU A 248 11.67 8.81 9.27
C LEU A 248 12.47 10.09 9.03
N ILE A 249 12.87 10.31 7.78
CA ILE A 249 13.53 11.54 7.36
C ILE A 249 12.44 12.62 7.15
N PRO A 250 12.51 13.76 7.86
CA PRO A 250 11.50 14.80 7.75
C PRO A 250 11.55 15.49 6.38
N ASN A 251 10.43 16.08 5.97
CA ASN A 251 10.28 16.86 4.73
C ASN A 251 10.64 16.10 3.44
N MET A 252 10.46 14.79 3.44
CA MET A 252 10.60 13.95 2.25
C MET A 252 9.22 13.59 1.68
N PRO A 253 9.10 13.40 0.34
CA PRO A 253 7.82 13.06 -0.29
C PRO A 253 7.28 11.69 0.13
N HIS A 254 8.15 10.73 0.47
CA HIS A 254 7.76 9.36 0.83
C HIS A 254 8.24 9.00 2.24
N TYR A 255 7.88 7.79 2.72
CA TYR A 255 8.42 7.23 3.96
C TYR A 255 9.90 6.87 3.81
N ASN A 256 10.74 7.91 3.86
CA ASN A 256 12.18 7.82 3.71
C ASN A 256 12.84 7.47 5.05
N VAL A 257 13.82 6.57 5.01
CA VAL A 257 14.64 6.18 6.16
C VAL A 257 16.13 6.29 5.81
N LYS A 258 16.96 6.44 6.84
CA LYS A 258 18.42 6.47 6.69
C LYS A 258 19.00 5.06 6.70
N LEU A 259 19.36 4.54 5.52
CA LEU A 259 20.16 3.32 5.39
C LEU A 259 21.62 3.61 5.77
N LYS A 260 22.28 2.69 6.48
CA LYS A 260 23.67 2.86 6.95
C LYS A 260 24.65 1.89 6.32
N SER A 261 24.23 0.65 6.11
CA SER A 261 25.02 -0.41 5.52
C SER A 261 24.09 -1.44 4.91
N ILE A 262 24.63 -2.26 4.00
CA ILE A 262 23.98 -3.45 3.48
C ILE A 262 24.89 -4.62 3.80
N ASP A 263 24.32 -5.64 4.42
CA ASP A 263 25.02 -6.84 4.86
C ASP A 263 24.44 -8.08 4.19
N VAL A 264 25.28 -8.87 3.51
CA VAL A 264 24.87 -10.12 2.86
C VAL A 264 25.48 -11.30 3.59
N GLY A 265 24.64 -12.10 4.25
CA GLY A 265 25.06 -13.26 5.06
C GLY A 265 26.04 -12.93 6.18
N GLY A 266 25.92 -11.75 6.80
CA GLY A 266 26.82 -11.28 7.86
C GLY A 266 28.12 -10.62 7.39
N THR A 267 28.21 -10.23 6.10
CA THR A 267 29.36 -9.48 5.58
C THR A 267 28.89 -8.17 4.98
N ALA A 268 29.40 -7.06 5.53
CA ALA A 268 29.10 -5.72 5.04
C ALA A 268 29.67 -5.51 3.65
N LEU A 269 28.84 -4.95 2.76
CA LEU A 269 29.26 -4.54 1.43
C LEU A 269 30.11 -3.28 1.53
N GLN A 270 31.21 -3.25 0.78
CA GLN A 270 32.08 -2.08 0.65
C GLN A 270 31.50 -1.16 -0.42
N LEU A 271 30.53 -0.33 -0.03
CA LEU A 271 29.87 0.61 -0.92
C LEU A 271 30.36 2.04 -0.66
N PRO A 272 30.46 2.89 -1.70
CA PRO A 272 30.79 4.29 -1.52
C PRO A 272 29.80 4.97 -0.55
N SER A 273 30.29 5.81 0.35
CA SER A 273 29.47 6.49 1.36
C SER A 273 28.30 7.29 0.79
N HIS A 274 28.48 7.87 -0.41
CA HIS A 274 27.47 8.68 -1.08
C HIS A 274 26.19 7.89 -1.46
N ILE A 275 26.26 6.56 -1.47
CA ILE A 275 25.09 5.69 -1.70
C ILE A 275 24.08 5.79 -0.55
N PHE A 276 24.57 6.06 0.66
CA PHE A 276 23.75 6.14 1.88
C PHE A 276 23.32 7.57 2.22
N GLU A 277 23.65 8.54 1.37
CA GLU A 277 23.20 9.92 1.50
C GLU A 277 21.70 10.05 1.22
N THR A 278 21.10 11.07 1.81
CA THR A 278 19.67 11.34 1.72
C THR A 278 19.47 12.74 1.13
N GLY A 279 18.60 12.87 0.15
CA GLY A 279 18.29 14.13 -0.54
C GLY A 279 17.16 13.92 -1.55
N GLU A 280 16.82 14.95 -2.33
CA GLU A 280 15.66 14.93 -3.24
C GLU A 280 15.61 13.72 -4.19
N LYS A 281 16.79 13.22 -4.58
CA LYS A 281 16.96 12.09 -5.52
C LYS A 281 17.84 10.99 -4.95
N LYS A 282 17.96 10.91 -3.62
CA LYS A 282 18.78 9.92 -2.91
C LYS A 282 18.13 9.53 -1.60
N GLY A 283 18.15 8.25 -1.27
CA GLY A 283 17.73 7.77 0.04
C GLY A 283 16.96 6.47 -0.07
N THR A 284 16.46 5.99 1.06
CA THR A 284 15.77 4.69 1.13
C THR A 284 14.29 4.90 1.40
N ILE A 285 13.42 4.45 0.49
CA ILE A 285 11.96 4.52 0.64
C ILE A 285 11.41 3.15 1.08
N ILE A 286 10.46 3.18 1.99
CA ILE A 286 9.62 2.03 2.37
C ILE A 286 8.29 2.15 1.61
N ASP A 287 8.07 1.22 0.69
CA ASP A 287 6.96 1.28 -0.27
C ASP A 287 6.26 -0.08 -0.41
N SER A 288 4.98 -0.16 -0.04
CA SER A 288 4.13 -1.34 -0.26
C SER A 288 3.53 -1.43 -1.66
N GLY A 289 3.52 -0.31 -2.41
CA GLY A 289 3.00 -0.23 -3.77
C GLY A 289 3.93 -0.85 -4.81
N THR A 290 5.20 -1.07 -4.46
CA THR A 290 6.18 -1.70 -5.33
C THR A 290 6.40 -3.18 -5.00
N THR A 291 6.34 -4.04 -6.01
CA THR A 291 6.49 -5.51 -5.84
C THR A 291 7.92 -5.91 -5.44
N LEU A 292 8.90 -5.25 -6.04
CA LEU A 292 10.32 -5.60 -5.95
C LEU A 292 11.10 -4.50 -5.26
N THR A 293 12.21 -4.88 -4.65
CA THR A 293 13.19 -3.89 -4.20
C THR A 293 14.06 -3.44 -5.36
N TYR A 294 14.21 -2.12 -5.51
CA TYR A 294 15.03 -1.51 -6.55
C TYR A 294 16.29 -0.91 -5.92
N LEU A 295 17.43 -1.36 -6.43
CA LEU A 295 18.75 -0.94 -5.98
C LEU A 295 19.47 -0.22 -7.13
N PRO A 296 20.29 0.81 -6.84
CA PRO A 296 21.19 1.40 -7.82
C PRO A 296 22.06 0.29 -8.39
N GLU A 297 22.38 0.38 -9.67
CA GLU A 297 23.09 -0.68 -10.38
C GLU A 297 24.36 -1.13 -9.65
N LEU A 298 25.14 -0.18 -9.10
CA LEU A 298 26.32 -0.46 -8.28
C LEU A 298 26.00 -1.33 -7.06
N VAL A 299 24.95 -0.98 -6.32
CA VAL A 299 24.53 -1.70 -5.12
C VAL A 299 23.99 -3.08 -5.48
N TYR A 300 23.15 -3.16 -6.52
CA TYR A 300 22.61 -4.40 -7.03
C TYR A 300 23.72 -5.40 -7.39
N LYS A 301 24.73 -4.95 -8.16
CA LYS A 301 25.86 -5.82 -8.56
C LYS A 301 26.60 -6.39 -7.36
N GLU A 302 26.90 -5.56 -6.35
CA GLU A 302 27.60 -6.01 -5.14
C GLU A 302 26.75 -6.97 -4.29
N VAL A 303 25.45 -6.68 -4.12
CA VAL A 303 24.51 -7.58 -3.43
C VAL A 303 24.48 -8.94 -4.13
N MET A 304 24.27 -8.94 -5.44
CA MET A 304 24.14 -10.16 -6.22
C MET A 304 25.43 -10.96 -6.25
N ALA A 305 26.59 -10.31 -6.39
CA ALA A 305 27.90 -10.97 -6.31
C ALA A 305 28.07 -11.69 -4.96
N LYS A 306 27.72 -11.04 -3.84
CA LYS A 306 27.81 -11.68 -2.51
C LYS A 306 26.76 -12.76 -2.28
N VAL A 307 25.54 -12.58 -2.77
CA VAL A 307 24.50 -13.61 -2.68
C VAL A 307 24.93 -14.87 -3.44
N CYS A 308 25.40 -14.72 -4.69
CA CYS A 308 25.87 -15.85 -5.49
C CYS A 308 27.12 -16.52 -4.90
N GLN A 309 28.01 -15.75 -4.25
CA GLN A 309 29.18 -16.31 -3.55
C GLN A 309 28.77 -17.18 -2.35
N LYS A 310 27.75 -16.77 -1.57
CA LYS A 310 27.34 -17.47 -0.34
C LYS A 310 26.38 -18.62 -0.62
N ALA A 311 25.60 -18.54 -1.68
CA ALA A 311 24.68 -19.59 -2.06
C ALA A 311 25.35 -20.62 -3.00
N LEU A 312 26.16 -21.51 -2.43
CA LEU A 312 26.77 -22.63 -3.18
C LEU A 312 25.73 -23.53 -3.90
N SER A 313 24.44 -23.48 -3.53
CA SER A 313 23.34 -24.20 -4.20
C SER A 313 22.61 -23.39 -5.30
N LEU A 314 22.92 -22.10 -5.50
CA LEU A 314 22.27 -21.22 -6.49
C LEU A 314 23.13 -21.01 -7.76
N PHE A 315 24.29 -21.67 -7.87
CA PHE A 315 25.26 -21.48 -8.95
C PHE A 315 24.67 -21.66 -10.36
N PHE A 316 23.61 -22.45 -10.53
CA PHE A 316 22.93 -22.62 -11.82
C PHE A 316 21.88 -21.54 -12.16
N ARG A 317 21.41 -20.75 -11.18
CA ARG A 317 20.39 -19.69 -11.41
C ARG A 317 20.96 -18.28 -11.54
N CYS A 318 22.17 -18.01 -11.05
CA CYS A 318 22.78 -16.67 -11.15
C CYS A 318 23.18 -16.26 -12.59
N ASN A 319 23.18 -17.17 -13.57
CA ASN A 319 23.38 -16.85 -14.99
C ASN A 319 22.12 -16.36 -15.71
N ALA A 320 20.96 -16.37 -15.05
CA ALA A 320 19.67 -15.99 -15.64
C ALA A 320 18.93 -14.95 -14.77
N GLY A 321 19.53 -13.75 -14.65
CA GLY A 321 18.84 -12.46 -14.60
C GLY A 321 17.73 -12.14 -13.59
N MET A 322 17.23 -13.03 -12.73
CA MET A 322 16.14 -12.72 -11.80
C MET A 322 16.24 -13.51 -10.49
N LEU A 323 16.54 -12.80 -9.40
CA LEU A 323 16.30 -13.26 -8.03
C LEU A 323 15.43 -12.23 -7.32
N SER A 324 14.23 -12.65 -6.89
CA SER A 324 13.34 -11.86 -6.03
C SER A 324 13.72 -12.12 -4.58
N PHE A 325 14.13 -11.08 -3.86
CA PHE A 325 14.22 -11.07 -2.41
C PHE A 325 13.23 -10.03 -1.86
N PRO A 326 12.50 -10.33 -0.78
CA PRO A 326 11.74 -9.32 -0.06
C PRO A 326 12.72 -8.48 0.75
N LEU A 327 13.31 -7.45 0.14
CA LEU A 327 14.25 -6.56 0.79
C LEU A 327 13.84 -5.11 0.55
N LEU A 328 12.71 -4.64 1.10
CA LEU A 328 12.25 -3.24 0.95
C LEU A 328 13.38 -2.21 1.22
N ILE A 329 14.04 -1.78 0.16
CA ILE A 329 14.98 -0.67 0.08
C ILE A 329 14.88 -0.18 -1.36
N PHE A 330 14.14 0.90 -1.58
CA PHE A 330 14.21 1.64 -2.83
C PHE A 330 15.33 2.67 -2.69
N LEU A 331 16.38 2.56 -3.50
CA LEU A 331 17.41 3.58 -3.63
C LEU A 331 17.35 4.04 -5.10
N SER A 332 16.59 5.08 -5.43
CA SER A 332 16.75 5.73 -6.73
C SER A 332 17.87 6.76 -6.66
N GLN A 333 18.72 6.76 -7.68
CA GLN A 333 19.31 7.98 -8.21
C GLN A 333 18.47 8.33 -9.44
N LEU A 334 17.79 9.47 -9.43
CA LEU A 334 17.14 10.05 -10.62
C LEU A 334 18.10 10.97 -11.37
#